data_AF-A0AAP0S788-F1
#
_entry.id   AF-A0AAP0S788-F1
#
_cell.length_a   1.000
_cell.length_b   1.000
_cell.length_c   1.000
_cell.angle_alpha   90.00
_cell.angle_beta   90.00
_cell.angle_gamma   90.00
#
_symmetry.space_group_name_H-M   'P 1'
#
loop_
_entity.id
_entity.type
_entity.pdbx_description
1 polymer ?
#
loop_
_entity_poly.entity_id
_entity_poly.type
_entity_poly.pdbx_seq_one_letter_code
_entity_poly.pdbx_strand_id
1 'polypeptide(L)'
;MNLQRISSTMPSKVSHKPPHEMVSAFLALALLATISLATVTAAANDNASTELRRTCSATLASNPQSFESNFVNALQILSPEVANTGFGIADVARDDPSARVYSLAQCFNYLPNKECRLCFRNLGVKLTNCLTATSARLYLNGCFLRYAGYNFSQEAVDSSSDTSVCKSSGNVSDTVKFRETTNGLIQNLTLGAYENRDYYKEGMLQYHQMLKFMGLHSVGEL
;
A
#
# COMPACT_ATOMS: atom_id res chain seq x y z
N MET A 1 81.18 27.61 -11.69
CA MET A 1 80.49 28.68 -10.95
C MET A 1 79.93 29.69 -11.94
N ASN A 2 78.70 30.12 -11.67
CA ASN A 2 77.86 31.09 -12.39
C ASN A 2 77.08 30.62 -13.64
N LEU A 3 75.84 30.22 -13.32
CA LEU A 3 74.64 30.24 -14.15
C LEU A 3 74.21 31.68 -14.44
N GLN A 4 73.93 31.99 -15.71
CA GLN A 4 72.68 32.62 -16.14
C GLN A 4 72.69 32.77 -17.67
N ARG A 5 71.73 32.13 -18.35
CA ARG A 5 71.28 32.58 -19.67
C ARG A 5 69.79 32.25 -19.78
N ILE A 6 68.97 33.28 -19.58
CA ILE A 6 67.57 33.31 -19.97
C ILE A 6 67.58 33.61 -21.48
N SER A 7 66.91 32.77 -22.28
CA SER A 7 66.43 33.17 -23.60
C SER A 7 65.12 32.43 -23.90
N SER A 8 64.13 33.23 -24.25
CA SER A 8 62.71 32.96 -24.45
C SER A 8 62.39 31.96 -25.56
N THR A 9 61.50 31.02 -25.28
CA THR A 9 60.75 30.24 -26.28
C THR A 9 59.34 30.83 -26.48
N MET A 10 58.93 30.91 -27.75
CA MET A 10 57.66 31.46 -28.25
C MET A 10 56.42 30.65 -27.80
N PRO A 11 55.21 31.26 -27.79
CA PRO A 11 53.99 30.58 -27.38
C PRO A 11 53.45 29.66 -28.49
N SER A 12 53.02 28.45 -28.10
CA SER A 12 52.27 27.54 -28.96
C SER A 12 50.86 28.07 -29.23
N LYS A 13 50.44 28.04 -30.50
CA LYS A 13 49.09 28.38 -30.96
C LYS A 13 48.03 27.54 -30.24
N VAL A 14 47.02 28.20 -29.67
CA VAL A 14 45.77 27.58 -29.22
C VAL A 14 44.95 27.20 -30.45
N SER A 15 44.75 25.90 -30.68
CA SER A 15 43.89 25.40 -31.74
C SER A 15 42.42 25.50 -31.31
N HIS A 16 41.67 26.44 -31.89
CA HIS A 16 40.22 26.53 -31.72
C HIS A 16 39.54 25.48 -32.60
N LYS A 17 38.96 24.46 -31.97
CA LYS A 17 38.11 23.43 -32.64
C LYS A 17 36.78 24.08 -33.05
N PRO A 18 36.23 23.79 -34.25
CA PRO A 18 35.08 24.51 -34.81
C PRO A 18 33.79 24.36 -33.96
N PRO A 19 32.88 25.35 -34.04
CA PRO A 19 31.67 25.45 -33.19
C PRO A 19 30.65 24.32 -33.40
N HIS A 20 30.78 23.51 -34.46
CA HIS A 20 29.85 22.43 -34.76
C HIS A 20 29.86 21.28 -33.75
N GLU A 21 31.01 20.95 -33.15
CA GLU A 21 31.05 19.89 -32.14
C GLU A 21 30.46 20.32 -30.80
N MET A 22 30.60 21.61 -30.46
CA MET A 22 30.07 22.15 -29.22
C MET A 22 28.53 22.19 -29.25
N VAL A 23 27.93 22.54 -30.39
CA VAL A 23 26.46 22.52 -30.58
C VAL A 23 25.90 21.09 -30.50
N SER A 24 26.62 20.10 -31.03
CA SER A 24 26.21 18.69 -30.94
C SER A 24 26.21 18.16 -29.50
N ALA A 25 27.22 18.55 -28.70
CA ALA A 25 27.29 18.19 -27.28
C ALA A 25 26.14 18.83 -26.47
N PHE A 26 25.78 20.09 -26.74
CA PHE A 26 24.66 20.75 -26.08
C PHE A 26 23.31 20.13 -26.44
N LEU A 27 23.10 19.77 -27.71
CA LEU A 27 21.88 19.06 -28.13
C LEU A 27 21.79 17.67 -27.51
N ALA A 28 22.91 16.93 -27.43
CA ALA A 28 22.96 15.62 -26.79
C ALA A 28 22.69 15.70 -25.28
N LEU A 29 23.24 16.70 -24.58
CA LEU A 29 22.98 16.95 -23.16
C LEU A 29 21.53 17.38 -22.91
N ALA A 30 20.96 18.21 -23.78
CA ALA A 30 19.55 18.61 -23.70
C ALA A 30 18.61 17.41 -23.95
N LEU A 31 18.90 16.57 -24.94
CA LEU A 31 18.18 15.32 -25.20
C LEU A 31 18.26 14.36 -24.00
N LEU A 32 19.45 14.15 -23.44
CA LEU A 32 19.64 13.30 -22.25
C LEU A 32 18.90 13.87 -21.02
N ALA A 33 18.89 15.20 -20.83
CA ALA A 33 18.13 15.83 -19.76
C ALA A 33 16.61 15.68 -19.94
N THR A 34 16.09 15.77 -21.17
CA THR A 34 14.67 15.54 -21.45
C THR A 34 14.25 14.07 -21.31
N ILE A 35 15.13 13.13 -21.70
CA ILE A 35 14.91 11.69 -21.51
C ILE A 35 14.90 11.34 -20.01
N SER A 36 15.75 12.01 -19.22
CA SER A 36 15.77 11.87 -17.75
C SER A 36 14.52 12.41 -17.08
N LEU A 37 13.90 13.45 -17.65
CA LEU A 37 12.65 14.05 -17.14
C LEU A 37 11.41 13.22 -17.53
N ALA A 38 11.49 12.44 -18.61
CA ALA A 38 10.40 11.57 -19.08
C ALA A 38 10.27 10.26 -18.28
N THR A 39 11.23 9.92 -17.42
CA THR A 39 11.18 8.67 -16.61
C THR A 39 10.78 8.88 -15.15
N VAL A 40 10.19 10.02 -14.78
CA VAL A 40 9.39 10.08 -13.54
C VAL A 40 8.03 9.46 -13.83
N THR A 41 8.01 8.17 -14.16
CA THR A 41 6.85 7.37 -13.81
C THR A 41 6.88 7.29 -12.30
N ALA A 42 6.04 8.09 -11.65
CA ALA A 42 5.54 7.70 -10.35
C ALA A 42 4.90 6.33 -10.58
N ALA A 43 5.63 5.25 -10.31
CA ALA A 43 5.03 3.96 -10.08
C ALA A 43 4.17 4.15 -8.83
N ALA A 44 2.91 4.58 -9.04
CA ALA A 44 1.87 4.23 -8.11
C ALA A 44 1.97 2.71 -8.00
N ASN A 45 2.14 2.21 -6.78
CA ASN A 45 2.16 0.78 -6.58
C ASN A 45 0.72 0.30 -6.80
N ASP A 46 0.35 0.07 -8.06
CA ASP A 46 -1.00 -0.34 -8.49
C ASP A 46 -1.47 -1.62 -7.78
N ASN A 47 -0.54 -2.34 -7.13
CA ASN A 47 -0.86 -3.45 -6.26
C ASN A 47 -1.80 -3.06 -5.10
N ALA A 48 -1.65 -1.88 -4.49
CA ALA A 48 -2.39 -1.50 -3.27
C ALA A 48 -3.92 -1.51 -3.46
N SER A 49 -4.38 -1.20 -4.68
CA SER A 49 -5.81 -1.12 -5.02
C SER A 49 -6.37 -2.42 -5.60
N THR A 50 -5.56 -3.48 -5.68
CA THR A 50 -5.99 -4.81 -6.10
C THR A 50 -7.09 -5.32 -5.18
N GLU A 51 -8.23 -5.69 -5.75
CA GLU A 51 -9.36 -6.25 -5.00
C GLU A 51 -9.07 -7.69 -4.60
N LEU A 52 -8.95 -7.93 -3.29
CA LEU A 52 -8.71 -9.26 -2.74
C LEU A 52 -10.03 -9.99 -2.46
N ARG A 53 -10.99 -9.29 -1.85
CA ARG A 53 -12.30 -9.84 -1.53
C ARG A 53 -13.33 -8.74 -1.32
N ARG A 54 -14.55 -9.02 -1.76
CA ARG A 54 -15.73 -8.18 -1.52
C ARG A 54 -16.86 -9.03 -0.97
N THR A 55 -17.63 -8.47 -0.05
CA THR A 55 -18.85 -9.09 0.47
C THR A 55 -19.88 -8.00 0.67
N CYS A 56 -21.06 -8.15 0.05
CA CYS A 56 -22.24 -7.34 0.35
C CYS A 56 -23.27 -8.24 1.05
N SER A 57 -24.00 -7.74 2.04
CA SER A 57 -25.03 -8.53 2.73
C SER A 57 -26.22 -8.84 1.81
N ALA A 58 -26.89 -9.97 2.04
CA ALA A 58 -28.16 -10.28 1.37
C ALA A 58 -29.32 -9.37 1.83
N THR A 59 -29.23 -8.80 3.03
CA THR A 59 -30.23 -7.89 3.59
C THR A 59 -30.17 -6.53 2.88
N LEU A 60 -31.31 -6.07 2.38
CA LEU A 60 -31.45 -4.80 1.66
C LEU A 60 -31.76 -3.63 2.60
N ALA A 61 -31.21 -2.45 2.27
CA ALA A 61 -31.52 -1.22 2.99
C ALA A 61 -32.99 -0.82 2.78
N SER A 62 -33.70 -0.47 3.86
CA SER A 62 -35.10 -0.05 3.80
C SER A 62 -35.28 1.26 3.01
N ASN A 63 -34.28 2.15 3.06
CA ASN A 63 -34.23 3.39 2.29
C ASN A 63 -32.85 3.52 1.60
N PRO A 64 -32.67 2.90 0.41
CA PRO A 64 -31.38 2.86 -0.26
C PRO A 64 -30.81 4.23 -0.61
N GLN A 65 -31.65 5.20 -0.97
CA GLN A 65 -31.22 6.56 -1.33
C GLN A 65 -30.63 7.31 -0.13
N SER A 66 -31.31 7.27 1.01
CA SER A 66 -30.81 7.91 2.23
C SER A 66 -29.61 7.17 2.81
N PHE A 67 -29.56 5.84 2.64
CA PHE A 67 -28.42 5.02 3.04
C PHE A 67 -27.17 5.35 2.21
N GLU A 68 -27.32 5.48 0.89
CA GLU A 68 -26.26 5.94 -0.02
C GLU A 68 -25.76 7.34 0.34
N SER A 69 -26.66 8.29 0.60
CA SER A 69 -26.28 9.64 1.02
C SER A 69 -25.51 9.64 2.36
N ASN A 70 -26.00 8.90 3.36
CA ASN A 70 -25.30 8.74 4.65
C ASN A 70 -23.94 8.05 4.46
N PHE A 71 -23.80 7.10 3.54
CA PHE A 71 -22.52 6.47 3.19
C PHE A 71 -21.55 7.47 2.55
N VAL A 72 -21.98 8.29 1.60
CA VAL A 72 -21.15 9.34 1.00
C VAL A 72 -20.69 10.34 2.05
N ASN A 73 -21.58 10.77 2.94
CA ASN A 73 -21.24 11.61 4.08
C ASN A 73 -20.22 10.95 5.03
N ALA A 74 -20.32 9.63 5.24
CA ALA A 74 -19.34 8.89 6.02
C ALA A 74 -17.96 8.87 5.35
N LEU A 75 -17.90 8.69 4.02
CA LEU A 75 -16.64 8.77 3.27
C LEU A 75 -15.96 10.15 3.39
N GLN A 76 -16.74 11.23 3.45
CA GLN A 76 -16.21 12.59 3.66
C GLN A 76 -15.57 12.76 5.04
N ILE A 77 -16.15 12.14 6.08
CA ILE A 77 -15.59 12.13 7.43
C ILE A 77 -14.34 11.25 7.49
N LEU A 78 -14.38 10.07 6.87
CA LEU A 78 -13.27 9.12 6.87
C LEU A 78 -12.05 9.60 6.07
N SER A 79 -12.25 10.36 5.00
CA SER A 79 -11.17 10.78 4.10
C SER A 79 -10.01 11.51 4.82
N PRO A 80 -10.23 12.55 5.64
CA PRO A 80 -9.13 13.20 6.37
C PRO A 80 -8.52 12.31 7.46
N GLU A 81 -9.31 11.49 8.15
CA GLU A 81 -8.83 10.57 9.19
C GLU A 81 -7.86 9.55 8.58
N VAL A 82 -8.31 8.79 7.59
CA VAL A 82 -7.52 7.79 6.88
C VAL A 82 -6.27 8.42 6.23
N ALA A 83 -6.39 9.64 5.69
CA ALA A 83 -5.26 10.33 5.08
C ALA A 83 -4.15 10.75 6.07
N ASN A 84 -4.48 10.91 7.34
CA ASN A 84 -3.57 11.44 8.37
C ASN A 84 -3.05 10.35 9.31
N THR A 85 -3.91 9.41 9.68
CA THR A 85 -3.61 8.37 10.68
C THR A 85 -3.62 6.97 10.08
N GLY A 86 -4.07 6.80 8.83
CA GLY A 86 -4.28 5.49 8.23
C GLY A 86 -5.54 4.79 8.71
N PHE A 87 -6.34 5.40 9.59
CA PHE A 87 -7.52 4.78 10.18
C PHE A 87 -8.63 5.80 10.41
N GLY A 88 -9.89 5.38 10.28
CA GLY A 88 -11.02 6.22 10.64
C GLY A 88 -12.27 5.41 10.92
N ILE A 89 -13.13 5.99 11.76
CA ILE A 89 -14.50 5.52 12.00
C ILE A 89 -15.49 6.66 11.74
N ALA A 90 -16.67 6.33 11.24
CA ALA A 90 -17.75 7.29 11.07
C ALA A 90 -19.10 6.67 11.38
N ASP A 91 -19.99 7.50 11.90
CA ASP A 91 -21.35 7.17 12.31
C ASP A 91 -22.27 8.29 11.85
N VAL A 92 -23.12 8.00 10.85
CA VAL A 92 -23.85 9.03 10.09
C VAL A 92 -25.33 8.67 9.97
N ALA A 93 -26.18 9.63 10.31
CA ALA A 93 -27.65 9.52 10.29
C ALA A 93 -28.31 10.87 9.91
N ARG A 94 -27.74 11.62 8.96
CA ARG A 94 -28.08 13.04 8.73
C ARG A 94 -29.42 13.22 8.01
N ASP A 95 -29.66 12.45 6.96
CA ASP A 95 -30.86 12.63 6.12
C ASP A 95 -32.07 11.86 6.66
N ASP A 96 -31.83 10.61 7.08
CA ASP A 96 -32.82 9.71 7.65
C ASP A 96 -32.17 8.89 8.77
N PRO A 97 -32.61 9.04 10.03
CA PRO A 97 -32.10 8.25 11.15
C PRO A 97 -32.31 6.74 11.00
N SER A 98 -33.30 6.32 10.22
CA SER A 98 -33.54 4.90 9.93
C SER A 98 -32.56 4.33 8.90
N ALA A 99 -31.83 5.19 8.18
CA ALA A 99 -30.81 4.83 7.21
C ALA A 99 -29.38 5.08 7.74
N ARG A 100 -29.18 4.97 9.06
CA ARG A 100 -27.89 5.19 9.73
C ARG A 100 -26.80 4.28 9.17
N VAL A 101 -25.60 4.82 8.99
CA VAL A 101 -24.41 4.11 8.49
C VAL A 101 -23.30 4.19 9.52
N TYR A 102 -22.87 3.04 10.03
CA TYR A 102 -21.62 2.87 10.75
C TYR A 102 -20.56 2.42 9.75
N SER A 103 -19.37 2.99 9.83
CA SER A 103 -18.29 2.67 8.91
C SER A 103 -16.91 2.78 9.54
N LEU A 104 -15.99 1.98 9.03
CA LEU A 104 -14.59 1.96 9.40
C LEU A 104 -13.77 1.80 8.14
N ALA A 105 -12.69 2.56 8.03
CA ALA A 105 -11.72 2.40 6.96
C ALA A 105 -10.30 2.40 7.53
N GLN A 106 -9.43 1.59 6.92
CA GLN A 106 -8.05 1.42 7.35
C GLN A 106 -7.14 1.23 6.14
N CYS A 107 -6.02 1.93 6.12
CA CYS A 107 -4.87 1.64 5.25
C CYS A 107 -3.87 0.80 6.02
N PHE A 108 -3.13 -0.04 5.29
CA PHE A 108 -1.99 -0.76 5.87
C PHE A 108 -0.78 0.17 5.97
N ASN A 109 -0.06 0.07 7.08
CA ASN A 109 1.00 1.04 7.46
C ASN A 109 2.20 1.07 6.51
N TYR A 110 2.40 0.04 5.67
CA TYR A 110 3.43 0.06 4.64
C TYR A 110 3.09 1.02 3.48
N LEU A 111 1.84 1.48 3.37
CA LEU A 111 1.45 2.44 2.34
C LEU A 111 1.88 3.86 2.73
N PRO A 112 2.64 4.56 1.87
CA PRO A 112 2.84 5.99 2.06
C PRO A 112 1.50 6.74 1.91
N ASN A 113 1.38 7.89 2.59
CA ASN A 113 0.12 8.67 2.67
C ASN A 113 -0.57 8.89 1.32
N LYS A 114 0.19 9.12 0.24
CA LYS A 114 -0.35 9.28 -1.11
C LYS A 114 -1.09 8.01 -1.58
N GLU A 115 -0.46 6.85 -1.45
CA GLU A 115 -1.03 5.57 -1.87
C GLU A 115 -2.20 5.16 -0.97
N CYS A 116 -2.15 5.47 0.33
CA CYS A 116 -3.28 5.28 1.24
C CYS A 116 -4.52 6.08 0.77
N ARG A 117 -4.35 7.36 0.41
CA ARG A 117 -5.45 8.20 -0.12
C ARG A 117 -6.04 7.65 -1.41
N LEU A 118 -5.21 7.11 -2.30
CA LEU A 118 -5.67 6.49 -3.55
C LEU A 118 -6.42 5.19 -3.28
N CYS A 119 -5.89 4.34 -2.39
CA CYS A 119 -6.53 3.10 -1.97
C CYS A 119 -7.90 3.35 -1.34
N PHE A 120 -8.00 4.32 -0.42
CA PHE A 120 -9.26 4.73 0.22
C PHE A 120 -10.30 5.23 -0.79
N ARG A 121 -9.88 6.04 -1.77
CA ARG A 121 -10.78 6.49 -2.85
C ARG A 121 -11.32 5.32 -3.65
N ASN A 122 -10.47 4.35 -3.96
CA ASN A 122 -10.88 3.13 -4.67
C ASN A 122 -11.86 2.29 -3.86
N LEU A 123 -11.72 2.21 -2.53
CA LEU A 123 -12.73 1.59 -1.66
C LEU A 123 -14.09 2.24 -1.83
N GLY A 124 -14.16 3.57 -1.73
CA GLY A 124 -15.40 4.34 -1.86
C GLY A 124 -16.07 4.15 -3.22
N VAL A 125 -15.32 4.27 -4.31
CA VAL A 125 -15.83 4.06 -5.68
C VAL A 125 -16.35 2.64 -5.86
N LYS A 126 -15.59 1.64 -5.41
CA LYS A 126 -15.95 0.23 -5.58
C LYS A 126 -17.19 -0.13 -4.77
N LEU A 127 -17.33 0.34 -3.54
CA LEU A 127 -18.42 -0.04 -2.65
C LEU A 127 -19.78 0.53 -3.04
N THR A 128 -19.85 1.49 -3.97
CA THR A 128 -21.13 1.93 -4.58
C THR A 128 -21.97 0.77 -5.09
N ASN A 129 -21.33 -0.27 -5.65
CA ASN A 129 -21.98 -1.48 -6.14
C ASN A 129 -22.66 -2.33 -5.04
N CYS A 130 -22.40 -2.07 -3.75
CA CYS A 130 -23.02 -2.77 -2.63
C CYS A 130 -24.13 -1.94 -1.94
N LEU A 131 -24.40 -0.68 -2.32
CA LEU A 131 -25.23 0.23 -1.50
C LEU A 131 -26.72 -0.13 -1.41
N THR A 132 -27.19 -1.09 -2.20
CA THR A 132 -28.51 -1.71 -1.98
C THR A 132 -28.54 -2.60 -0.72
N ALA A 133 -27.38 -3.08 -0.27
CA ALA A 133 -27.20 -3.94 0.89
C ALA A 133 -26.93 -3.12 2.17
N THR A 134 -27.48 -3.59 3.29
CA THR A 134 -27.31 -2.94 4.62
C THR A 134 -25.90 -3.01 5.18
N SER A 135 -25.05 -3.90 4.68
CA SER A 135 -23.64 -3.94 5.06
C SER A 135 -22.77 -4.45 3.92
N ALA A 136 -21.51 -4.01 3.93
CA ALA A 136 -20.51 -4.56 3.04
C ALA A 136 -19.11 -4.46 3.64
N ARG A 137 -18.21 -5.29 3.10
CA ARG A 137 -16.79 -5.32 3.37
C ARG A 137 -16.04 -5.38 2.06
N LEU A 138 -15.00 -4.58 1.93
CA LEU A 138 -14.08 -4.61 0.80
C LEU A 138 -12.65 -4.62 1.29
N TYR A 139 -11.92 -5.65 0.87
CA TYR A 139 -10.51 -5.84 1.11
C TYR A 139 -9.77 -5.54 -0.19
N LEU A 140 -9.04 -4.44 -0.21
CA LEU A 140 -8.00 -4.21 -1.20
C LEU A 140 -6.66 -4.61 -0.60
N ASN A 141 -5.65 -4.86 -1.43
CA ASN A 141 -4.34 -5.31 -0.96
C ASN A 141 -3.69 -4.35 0.05
N GLY A 142 -3.98 -3.05 -0.04
CA GLY A 142 -3.42 -2.03 0.84
C GLY A 142 -4.40 -1.35 1.79
N CYS A 143 -5.70 -1.64 1.70
CA CYS A 143 -6.68 -0.98 2.56
C CYS A 143 -7.99 -1.77 2.66
N PHE A 144 -8.75 -1.47 3.71
CA PHE A 144 -10.00 -2.14 4.07
C PHE A 144 -11.09 -1.10 4.36
N LEU A 145 -12.33 -1.40 3.96
CA LEU A 145 -13.51 -0.64 4.39
C LEU A 145 -14.64 -1.59 4.74
N ARG A 146 -15.29 -1.30 5.87
CA ARG A 146 -16.55 -1.91 6.29
C ARG A 146 -17.59 -0.84 6.52
N TYR A 147 -18.81 -1.08 6.06
CA TYR A 147 -19.98 -0.33 6.52
C TYR A 147 -21.10 -1.28 6.93
N ALA A 148 -21.97 -0.82 7.84
CA ALA A 148 -23.20 -1.52 8.20
C ALA A 148 -24.27 -0.56 8.73
N GLY A 149 -25.53 -0.96 8.62
CA GLY A 149 -26.68 -0.30 9.25
C GLY A 149 -26.77 -0.47 10.77
N TYR A 150 -25.79 -1.10 11.40
CA TYR A 150 -25.74 -1.36 12.83
C TYR A 150 -24.33 -1.15 13.39
N ASN A 151 -24.21 -0.93 14.70
CA ASN A 151 -22.92 -0.69 15.34
C ASN A 151 -22.15 -2.01 15.52
N PHE A 152 -21.05 -2.17 14.78
CA PHE A 152 -20.17 -3.34 14.83
C PHE A 152 -18.90 -3.14 15.67
N SER A 153 -18.79 -2.07 16.47
CA SER A 153 -17.57 -1.74 17.24
C SER A 153 -17.15 -2.82 18.25
N GLN A 154 -18.07 -3.69 18.67
CA GLN A 154 -17.78 -4.79 19.60
C GLN A 154 -17.55 -6.14 18.88
N GLU A 155 -17.59 -6.17 17.55
CA GLU A 155 -17.35 -7.39 16.78
C GLU A 155 -15.87 -7.52 16.44
N ALA A 156 -15.13 -8.26 17.27
CA ALA A 156 -13.75 -8.61 16.97
C ALA A 156 -13.63 -9.62 15.81
N VAL A 157 -14.62 -10.51 15.68
CA VAL A 157 -14.73 -11.49 14.60
C VAL A 157 -16.18 -11.64 14.16
N ASP A 158 -16.38 -11.97 12.89
CA ASP A 158 -17.66 -12.32 12.30
C ASP A 158 -17.53 -13.66 11.58
N SER A 159 -18.02 -14.73 12.20
CA SER A 159 -17.95 -16.08 11.66
C SER A 159 -18.65 -16.26 10.30
N SER A 160 -19.54 -15.34 9.91
CA SER A 160 -20.23 -15.38 8.61
C SER A 160 -19.43 -14.74 7.48
N SER A 161 -18.52 -13.81 7.82
CA SER A 161 -17.77 -13.02 6.85
C SER A 161 -16.26 -13.33 6.87
N ASP A 162 -15.70 -13.57 8.05
CA ASP A 162 -14.28 -13.82 8.26
C ASP A 162 -13.92 -15.21 7.73
N THR A 163 -12.86 -15.28 6.95
CA THR A 163 -12.42 -16.54 6.34
C THR A 163 -10.91 -16.58 6.25
N SER A 164 -10.35 -17.78 6.25
CA SER A 164 -8.96 -18.03 5.91
C SER A 164 -8.88 -18.57 4.47
N VAL A 165 -8.03 -17.95 3.64
CA VAL A 165 -7.75 -18.45 2.29
C VAL A 165 -6.42 -19.19 2.34
N CYS A 166 -6.49 -20.52 2.41
CA CYS A 166 -5.32 -21.39 2.44
C CYS A 166 -5.02 -21.94 1.05
N LYS A 167 -3.75 -21.96 0.64
CA LYS A 167 -3.33 -22.69 -0.56
C LYS A 167 -3.31 -24.19 -0.24
N SER A 168 -4.05 -24.99 -1.00
CA SER A 168 -4.16 -26.45 -0.80
C SER A 168 -2.87 -27.23 -1.10
N SER A 169 -1.87 -26.59 -1.70
CA SER A 169 -0.62 -27.22 -2.12
C SER A 169 0.60 -26.34 -1.80
N GLY A 170 1.45 -26.88 -0.93
CA GLY A 170 2.80 -26.39 -0.67
C GLY A 170 3.66 -27.59 -0.26
N ASN A 171 4.84 -27.73 -0.87
CA ASN A 171 5.76 -28.80 -0.50
C ASN A 171 6.53 -28.34 0.75
N VAL A 172 6.01 -28.69 1.92
CA VAL A 172 6.65 -28.35 3.20
C VAL A 172 7.47 -29.56 3.64
N SER A 173 8.80 -29.43 3.58
CA SER A 173 9.72 -30.53 3.87
C SER A 173 9.72 -30.92 5.35
N ASP A 174 9.48 -29.96 6.25
CA ASP A 174 9.40 -30.18 7.71
C ASP A 174 8.16 -29.48 8.26
N THR A 175 7.06 -30.24 8.35
CA THR A 175 5.75 -29.72 8.76
C THR A 175 5.69 -29.34 10.23
N VAL A 176 6.49 -30.00 11.08
CA VAL A 176 6.53 -29.73 12.52
C VAL A 176 7.19 -28.39 12.76
N LYS A 177 8.39 -28.18 12.21
CA LYS A 177 9.14 -26.93 12.38
C LYS A 177 8.45 -25.76 11.72
N PHE A 178 7.82 -25.96 10.56
CA PHE A 178 6.99 -24.94 9.91
C PHE A 178 5.84 -24.50 10.82
N ARG A 179 5.12 -25.46 11.42
CA ARG A 179 4.00 -25.19 12.33
C ARG A 179 4.44 -24.44 13.57
N GLU A 180 5.51 -24.88 14.24
CA GLU A 180 6.05 -24.22 15.43
C GLU A 180 6.48 -22.78 15.13
N THR A 181 7.22 -22.58 14.04
CA THR A 181 7.72 -21.27 13.66
C THR A 181 6.58 -20.32 13.25
N THR A 182 5.61 -20.82 12.49
CA THR A 182 4.44 -20.02 12.08
C THR A 182 3.57 -19.66 13.29
N ASN A 183 3.33 -20.58 14.22
CA ASN A 183 2.59 -20.31 15.44
C ASN A 183 3.29 -19.24 16.29
N GLY A 184 4.62 -19.35 16.46
CA GLY A 184 5.39 -18.35 17.18
C GLY A 184 5.34 -16.97 16.53
N LEU A 185 5.42 -16.90 15.20
CA LEU A 185 5.27 -15.64 14.47
C LEU A 185 3.87 -15.04 14.68
N ILE A 186 2.82 -15.83 14.49
CA ILE A 186 1.43 -15.35 14.66
C ILE A 186 1.21 -14.85 16.09
N GLN A 187 1.66 -15.59 17.11
CA GLN A 187 1.55 -15.16 18.51
C GLN A 187 2.26 -13.83 18.76
N ASN A 188 3.49 -13.66 18.26
CA ASN A 188 4.22 -12.40 18.41
C ASN A 188 3.54 -11.23 17.70
N LEU A 189 2.98 -11.47 16.51
CA LEU A 189 2.22 -10.45 15.78
C LEU A 189 0.93 -10.09 16.50
N THR A 190 0.21 -11.07 17.05
CA THR A 190 -1.01 -10.83 17.83
C THR A 190 -0.73 -9.99 19.07
N LEU A 191 0.31 -10.34 19.85
CA LEU A 191 0.73 -9.55 21.01
C LEU A 191 1.17 -8.14 20.60
N GLY A 192 2.01 -8.05 19.56
CA GLY A 192 2.49 -6.77 19.06
C GLY A 192 1.39 -5.88 18.48
N ALA A 193 0.33 -6.45 17.91
CA ALA A 193 -0.82 -5.70 17.42
C ALA A 193 -1.68 -5.17 18.58
N TYR A 194 -1.85 -5.98 19.64
CA TYR A 194 -2.60 -5.59 20.84
C TYR A 194 -1.96 -4.42 21.59
N GLU A 195 -0.63 -4.42 21.70
CA GLU A 195 0.12 -3.36 22.39
C GLU A 195 0.25 -2.07 21.55
N ASN A 196 0.00 -2.16 20.24
CA ASN A 196 0.14 -1.03 19.33
C ASN A 196 -1.13 -0.16 19.33
N ARG A 197 -0.94 1.15 19.31
CA ARG A 197 -2.06 2.11 19.22
C ARG A 197 -2.84 2.01 17.91
N ASP A 198 -2.23 1.46 16.87
CA ASP A 198 -2.82 1.29 15.54
C ASP A 198 -3.54 -0.07 15.38
N TYR A 199 -3.61 -0.89 16.44
CA TYR A 199 -4.27 -2.21 16.48
C TYR A 199 -3.81 -3.21 15.39
N TYR A 200 -2.62 -3.00 14.82
CA TYR A 200 -2.07 -3.80 13.73
C TYR A 200 -0.57 -4.03 13.90
N LYS A 201 -0.10 -5.19 13.42
CA LYS A 201 1.32 -5.54 13.34
C LYS A 201 1.57 -6.44 12.14
N GLU A 202 2.63 -6.12 11.38
CA GLU A 202 3.15 -6.97 10.32
C GLU A 202 4.50 -7.58 10.71
N GLY A 203 4.82 -8.71 10.10
CA GLY A 203 6.12 -9.35 10.22
C GLY A 203 6.22 -10.56 9.32
N MET A 204 7.44 -10.94 9.01
CA MET A 204 7.76 -12.06 8.13
C MET A 204 8.77 -12.97 8.81
N LEU A 205 8.78 -14.25 8.43
CA LEU A 205 9.87 -15.14 8.76
C LEU A 205 11.11 -14.74 7.96
N GLN A 206 12.30 -14.93 8.53
CA GLN A 206 13.53 -14.64 7.80
C GLN A 206 13.62 -15.53 6.55
N TYR A 207 14.16 -14.99 5.46
CA TYR A 207 14.29 -15.70 4.19
C TYR A 207 14.94 -17.08 4.34
N HIS A 208 15.99 -17.19 5.16
CA HIS A 208 16.67 -18.46 5.43
C HIS A 208 15.81 -19.48 6.19
N GLN A 209 14.88 -19.03 7.04
CA GLN A 209 13.89 -19.92 7.68
C GLN A 209 12.87 -20.42 6.66
N MET A 210 12.38 -19.53 5.77
CA MET A 210 11.47 -19.91 4.68
C MET A 210 12.10 -20.92 3.73
N LEU A 211 13.36 -20.71 3.34
CA LEU A 211 14.13 -21.65 2.51
C LEU A 211 14.24 -23.04 3.15
N LYS A 212 14.55 -23.10 4.46
CA LYS A 212 14.59 -24.36 5.23
C LYS A 212 13.26 -25.11 5.20
N PHE A 213 12.11 -24.42 5.26
CA PHE A 213 10.80 -25.08 5.18
C PHE A 213 10.47 -25.63 3.79
N MET A 214 11.00 -25.00 2.75
CA MET A 214 10.87 -25.45 1.36
C MET A 214 11.87 -26.55 0.97
N GLY A 215 12.70 -27.03 1.91
CA GLY A 215 13.76 -28.00 1.64
C GLY A 215 14.90 -27.43 0.78
N LEU A 216 14.97 -26.10 0.64
CA LEU A 216 16.01 -25.41 -0.11
C LEU A 216 17.10 -25.01 0.88
N HIS A 217 18.24 -25.69 0.83
CA HIS A 217 19.44 -25.21 1.51
C HIS A 217 20.12 -24.16 0.63
N SER A 218 20.55 -23.03 1.23
CA SER A 218 21.48 -22.11 0.57
C SER A 218 22.77 -22.87 0.28
N VAL A 219 23.04 -23.12 -1.00
CA VAL A 219 24.35 -23.60 -1.46
C VAL A 219 25.33 -22.46 -1.21
N GLY A 220 26.08 -22.51 -0.11
CA GLY A 220 27.11 -21.51 0.17
C GLY A 220 27.41 -21.28 1.64
N GLU A 221 27.89 -22.32 2.33
CA GLU A 221 28.92 -22.16 3.37
C GLU A 221 29.89 -23.34 3.20
N LEU A 222 30.95 -23.11 2.42
CA LEU A 222 32.21 -23.86 2.41
C LEU A 222 33.30 -22.91 2.92
#